data_AF-A0A4Y6Q432-F1
#
_entry.id   AF-A0A4Y6Q432-F1
#
_cell.length_a   1.000
_cell.length_b   1.000
_cell.length_c   1.000
_cell.angle_alpha   90.00
_cell.angle_beta   90.00
_cell.angle_gamma   90.00
#
_symmetry.space_group_name_H-M   'P 1'
#
loop_
_entity.id
_entity.type
_entity.pdbx_description
1 polymer ?
#
loop_
_entity_poly.entity_id
_entity_poly.type
_entity_poly.pdbx_seq_one_letter_code
_entity_poly.pdbx_strand_id
1 'polypeptide(L)'
;MQLAGIVGEHQLVVQQDYVFGHDTTLRAGWFLPLNKLAAQRLPFNAQVFWPAVCGIVEADPRRTLAGTNMNHALPTLAIEPHDLEDLAIFPLPDGILFPHTTIRLHVFEPRYRALVEHCLDKEAPMLVPMIVANGRSDAQGRPHLHKVAGAGKIIAHQELAGGRFNILVRGVGRARIVEELDVATPYRRVRAELLEDRVGDFRQADILLKTIQNCLFNVQTDNSEVVDFLVEAFTEVDTPGAVADVLAAVVFGDSLNRQRALSEPDVVARLEGILDRLVELIARSVDEQVPSEQTVN
;
A
#
# COMPACT_ATOMS: atom_id res chain seq x y z
N MET A 1 41.13 25.72 -12.56
CA MET A 1 40.55 24.83 -13.60
C MET A 1 41.16 23.45 -13.41
N GLN A 2 40.47 22.32 -13.34
CA GLN A 2 39.05 21.97 -13.27
C GLN A 2 39.06 20.47 -12.90
N LEU A 3 38.35 20.09 -11.82
CA LEU A 3 38.15 18.69 -11.42
C LEU A 3 36.94 18.14 -12.17
N ALA A 4 37.10 16.98 -12.81
CA ALA A 4 36.02 16.07 -13.25
C ALA A 4 36.16 14.79 -12.41
N GLY A 5 35.14 14.15 -11.87
CA GLY A 5 33.71 14.16 -12.19
C GLY A 5 33.27 12.72 -12.34
N ILE A 6 33.04 12.00 -11.23
CA ILE A 6 32.36 10.69 -11.22
C ILE A 6 31.49 10.66 -9.96
N VAL A 7 30.20 10.95 -10.12
CA VAL A 7 29.14 10.55 -9.19
C VAL A 7 28.16 9.76 -10.04
N GLY A 8 28.04 8.47 -9.76
CA GLY A 8 27.05 7.59 -10.39
C GLY A 8 25.66 7.91 -9.86
N GLU A 9 24.78 8.33 -10.77
CA GLU A 9 23.36 8.51 -10.52
C GLU A 9 22.69 7.15 -10.33
N HIS A 10 22.36 6.79 -9.08
CA HIS A 10 21.36 5.76 -8.79
C HIS A 10 19.98 6.38 -8.86
N GLN A 11 19.46 6.54 -10.08
CA GLN A 11 18.08 6.93 -10.32
C GLN A 11 17.18 5.69 -10.13
N LEU A 12 16.70 5.48 -8.91
CA LEU A 12 15.60 4.54 -8.63
C LEU A 12 14.32 5.17 -9.18
N VAL A 13 13.93 4.78 -10.38
CA VAL A 13 12.63 5.13 -10.96
C VAL A 13 11.78 3.86 -10.98
N VAL A 14 10.85 3.76 -10.02
CA VAL A 14 9.61 3.03 -10.24
C VAL A 14 8.85 3.87 -11.26
N GLN A 15 9.09 3.61 -12.55
CA GLN A 15 8.37 4.30 -13.63
C GLN A 15 6.91 3.84 -13.60
N GLN A 16 6.02 4.75 -13.19
CA GLN A 16 4.65 4.84 -13.66
C GLN A 16 4.63 5.51 -15.06
N ASP A 17 5.45 5.07 -16.00
CA ASP A 17 5.51 5.71 -17.32
C ASP A 17 4.58 5.01 -18.32
N TYR A 18 3.44 5.66 -18.54
CA TYR A 18 2.59 5.47 -19.72
C TYR A 18 3.33 5.99 -20.96
N VAL A 19 3.71 5.09 -21.87
CA VAL A 19 4.14 5.45 -23.23
C VAL A 19 3.07 4.97 -24.21
N PHE A 20 2.31 5.92 -24.77
CA PHE A 20 1.45 5.67 -25.93
C PHE A 20 2.34 5.50 -27.17
N GLY A 21 2.67 4.25 -27.49
CA GLY A 21 3.17 3.86 -28.81
C GLY A 21 1.99 3.57 -29.72
N HIS A 22 1.76 4.44 -30.70
CA HIS A 22 0.84 4.16 -31.81
C HIS A 22 1.41 3.04 -32.67
N ASP A 23 0.99 1.80 -32.41
CA ASP A 23 0.97 0.78 -33.46
C ASP A 23 -0.35 -0.01 -33.40
N THR A 24 -1.24 0.40 -34.28
CA THR A 24 -2.57 -0.17 -34.47
C THR A 24 -2.45 -1.47 -35.25
N THR A 25 -2.44 -2.59 -34.56
CA THR A 25 -3.14 -3.83 -34.95
C THR A 25 -2.79 -4.94 -33.97
N LEU A 26 -3.71 -5.27 -33.05
CA LEU A 26 -4.05 -6.63 -32.60
C LEU A 26 -5.09 -6.57 -31.46
N ARG A 27 -6.31 -6.99 -31.83
CA ARG A 27 -7.44 -7.51 -31.03
C ARG A 27 -7.82 -6.78 -29.72
N ALA A 28 -8.90 -6.00 -29.88
CA ALA A 28 -9.78 -5.49 -28.84
C ALA A 28 -10.32 -6.58 -27.91
N GLY A 29 -10.34 -6.27 -26.61
CA GLY A 29 -10.93 -7.11 -25.56
C GLY A 29 -10.82 -6.56 -24.13
N TRP A 30 -10.04 -5.50 -23.90
CA TRP A 30 -9.73 -5.04 -22.54
C TRP A 30 -9.69 -3.51 -22.42
N PHE A 31 -10.67 -2.78 -22.93
CA PHE A 31 -10.82 -1.36 -22.59
C PHE A 31 -12.28 -0.95 -22.85
N LEU A 32 -13.03 -0.62 -21.79
CA LEU A 32 -14.15 0.31 -21.93
C LEU A 32 -13.55 1.71 -22.08
N PRO A 33 -13.88 2.48 -23.12
CA PRO A 33 -13.40 3.85 -23.23
C PRO A 33 -14.22 4.71 -22.24
N LEU A 34 -13.60 5.09 -21.12
CA LEU A 34 -14.10 6.23 -20.34
C LEU A 34 -14.10 7.46 -21.26
N ASN A 35 -15.26 8.08 -21.38
CA ASN A 35 -15.49 9.21 -22.27
C ASN A 35 -14.54 10.36 -21.88
N LYS A 36 -13.71 10.83 -22.83
CA LYS A 36 -12.63 11.84 -22.59
C LYS A 36 -13.11 13.14 -21.92
N LEU A 37 -14.41 13.42 -21.94
CA LEU A 37 -15.02 14.59 -21.31
C LEU A 37 -15.24 14.47 -19.80
N ALA A 38 -15.25 13.25 -19.22
CA ALA A 38 -15.40 13.06 -17.77
C ALA A 38 -14.08 13.26 -17.01
N ALA A 39 -12.94 12.97 -17.65
CA ALA A 39 -11.62 13.08 -17.02
C ALA A 39 -11.17 14.54 -16.74
N GLN A 40 -11.77 15.53 -17.41
CA GLN A 40 -11.40 16.94 -17.28
C GLN A 40 -12.09 17.68 -16.12
N ARG A 41 -12.97 17.02 -15.37
CA ARG A 41 -13.70 17.60 -14.22
C ARG A 41 -13.36 17.00 -12.87
N LEU A 42 -12.36 16.11 -12.82
CA LEU A 42 -11.88 15.54 -11.56
C LEU A 42 -10.98 16.56 -10.83
N PRO A 43 -11.14 16.77 -9.51
CA PRO A 43 -10.16 17.49 -8.72
C PRO A 43 -8.81 16.75 -8.77
N PHE A 44 -7.70 17.50 -8.74
CA PHE A 44 -6.33 17.02 -8.98
C PHE A 44 -5.92 15.82 -8.11
N ASN A 45 -6.52 15.68 -6.93
CA ASN A 45 -6.30 14.57 -5.99
C ASN A 45 -6.94 13.23 -6.43
N ALA A 46 -8.02 13.24 -7.20
CA ALA A 46 -8.74 12.02 -7.63
C ALA A 46 -8.05 11.29 -8.80
N GLN A 47 -7.28 12.01 -9.63
CA GLN A 47 -6.53 11.40 -10.75
C GLN A 47 -5.31 10.59 -10.28
N VAL A 48 -4.75 10.93 -9.11
CA VAL A 48 -3.56 10.27 -8.53
C VAL A 48 -3.94 9.05 -7.70
N PHE A 49 -5.13 9.04 -7.10
CA PHE A 49 -5.59 8.00 -6.17
C PHE A 49 -6.16 6.74 -6.84
N TRP A 50 -6.70 6.88 -8.05
CA TRP A 50 -7.47 5.82 -8.71
C TRP A 50 -6.69 4.51 -8.99
N PRO A 51 -5.43 4.53 -9.49
CA PRO A 51 -4.70 3.30 -9.76
C PRO A 51 -4.34 2.49 -8.49
N ALA A 52 -4.22 3.16 -7.34
CA ALA A 52 -3.90 2.53 -6.06
C ALA A 52 -5.13 1.85 -5.43
N VAL A 53 -6.32 2.45 -5.58
CA VAL A 53 -7.60 1.91 -5.10
C VAL A 53 -8.10 0.77 -6.00
N CYS A 54 -7.92 0.83 -7.32
CA CYS A 54 -8.24 -0.31 -8.20
C CYS A 54 -7.37 -1.56 -7.93
N GLY A 55 -6.22 -1.41 -7.27
CA GLY A 55 -5.43 -2.55 -6.76
C GLY A 55 -6.05 -3.23 -5.53
N ILE A 56 -7.02 -2.57 -4.89
CA ILE A 56 -7.74 -3.01 -3.71
C ILE A 56 -9.14 -3.55 -4.08
N VAL A 57 -9.77 -3.04 -5.15
CA VAL A 57 -11.21 -3.29 -5.44
C VAL A 57 -11.51 -4.51 -6.33
N GLU A 58 -10.60 -5.06 -7.14
CA GLU A 58 -11.01 -6.21 -7.98
C GLU A 58 -9.87 -7.16 -8.38
N ALA A 59 -9.87 -8.33 -7.74
CA ALA A 59 -9.59 -9.57 -8.43
C ALA A 59 -10.59 -10.62 -7.93
N ASP A 60 -11.74 -10.73 -8.61
CA ASP A 60 -12.49 -11.99 -8.60
C ASP A 60 -11.48 -13.13 -8.84
N PRO A 61 -11.27 -14.04 -7.87
CA PRO A 61 -10.28 -15.12 -8.00
C PRO A 61 -10.54 -15.99 -9.22
N ARG A 62 -11.75 -15.96 -9.79
CA ARG A 62 -12.17 -16.76 -10.95
C ARG A 62 -12.01 -16.02 -12.28
N ARG A 63 -11.79 -14.71 -12.30
CA ARG A 63 -11.70 -13.91 -13.54
C ARG A 63 -10.34 -13.32 -13.86
N THR A 64 -9.44 -13.21 -12.88
CA THR A 64 -8.11 -12.64 -13.14
C THR A 64 -7.09 -13.77 -13.24
N LEU A 65 -6.49 -13.88 -14.43
CA LEU A 65 -5.49 -14.86 -14.88
C LEU A 65 -6.06 -16.14 -15.52
N ALA A 66 -6.57 -16.00 -16.74
CA ALA A 66 -6.65 -17.11 -17.68
C ALA A 66 -5.23 -17.59 -18.01
N GLY A 67 -4.70 -18.51 -17.20
CA GLY A 67 -3.37 -19.10 -17.36
C GLY A 67 -2.64 -19.51 -16.06
N THR A 68 -3.18 -19.24 -14.86
CA THR A 68 -2.51 -19.62 -13.61
C THR A 68 -2.67 -21.11 -13.32
N ASN A 69 -1.56 -21.77 -13.02
CA ASN A 69 -1.57 -23.03 -12.30
C ASN A 69 -2.15 -22.78 -10.89
N MET A 70 -3.45 -23.02 -10.70
CA MET A 70 -4.15 -22.85 -9.41
C MET A 70 -3.88 -24.01 -8.41
N ASN A 71 -2.68 -24.60 -8.43
CA ASN A 71 -2.38 -25.81 -7.67
C ASN A 71 -1.74 -25.57 -6.28
N HIS A 72 -1.61 -24.32 -5.82
CA HIS A 72 -1.24 -24.06 -4.42
C HIS A 72 -2.49 -23.79 -3.58
N ALA A 73 -2.63 -24.51 -2.47
CA ALA A 73 -3.60 -24.17 -1.43
C ALA A 73 -3.41 -22.70 -1.02
N LEU A 74 -4.51 -22.03 -0.63
CA LEU A 74 -4.40 -20.66 -0.12
C LEU A 74 -3.43 -20.65 1.06
N PRO A 75 -2.41 -19.76 1.08
CA PRO A 75 -1.43 -19.74 2.14
C PRO A 75 -2.11 -19.42 3.47
N THR A 76 -1.67 -20.07 4.55
CA THR A 76 -2.08 -19.72 5.92
C THR A 76 -1.78 -18.24 6.14
N LEU A 77 -2.79 -17.41 6.43
CA LEU A 77 -2.61 -15.96 6.59
C LEU A 77 -2.05 -15.56 7.98
N ALA A 78 -1.62 -16.52 8.80
CA ALA A 78 -0.94 -16.24 10.07
C ALA A 78 0.58 -16.10 9.89
N ILE A 79 1.19 -15.26 10.72
CA ILE A 79 2.64 -15.21 10.91
C ILE A 79 2.97 -16.12 12.08
N GLU A 80 3.83 -17.10 11.87
CA GLU A 80 4.28 -17.99 12.93
C GLU A 80 5.47 -17.36 13.67
N PRO A 81 5.67 -17.63 14.97
CA PRO A 81 6.78 -17.06 15.73
C PRO A 81 8.16 -17.31 15.09
N HIS A 82 8.34 -18.47 14.44
CA HIS A 82 9.60 -18.80 13.75
C HIS A 82 9.86 -17.90 12.52
N ASP A 83 8.82 -17.40 11.85
CA ASP A 83 8.95 -16.52 10.69
C ASP A 83 9.64 -15.19 11.08
N LEU A 84 9.47 -14.77 12.34
CA LEU A 84 9.97 -13.50 12.85
C LEU A 84 11.46 -13.51 13.17
N GLU A 85 12.06 -14.70 13.36
CA GLU A 85 13.48 -14.82 13.67
C GLU A 85 14.37 -14.52 12.45
N ASP A 86 13.84 -14.70 11.24
CA ASP A 86 14.62 -14.60 10.00
C ASP A 86 13.74 -14.20 8.78
N LEU A 87 13.20 -12.99 8.83
CA LEU A 87 12.22 -12.48 7.88
C LEU A 87 12.90 -11.75 6.71
N ALA A 88 12.57 -12.12 5.48
CA ALA A 88 13.04 -11.39 4.30
C ALA A 88 12.33 -10.03 4.19
N ILE A 89 13.05 -8.99 3.76
CA ILE A 89 12.48 -7.65 3.64
C ILE A 89 12.49 -7.14 2.20
N PHE A 90 11.40 -6.46 1.82
CA PHE A 90 11.20 -5.77 0.54
C PHE A 90 11.05 -4.27 0.78
N PRO A 91 12.15 -3.50 0.89
CA PRO A 91 12.07 -2.06 1.12
C PRO A 91 11.44 -1.30 -0.05
N LEU A 92 10.51 -0.40 0.25
CA LEU A 92 9.86 0.48 -0.72
C LEU A 92 10.03 1.96 -0.33
N PRO A 93 10.20 2.89 -1.30
CA PRO A 93 10.33 4.32 -1.00
C PRO A 93 9.06 4.91 -0.35
N ASP A 94 7.89 4.63 -0.92
CA ASP A 94 6.59 5.17 -0.47
C ASP A 94 5.52 4.10 -0.28
N GLY A 95 5.92 2.83 -0.35
CA GLY A 95 5.04 1.69 -0.22
C GLY A 95 4.78 1.35 1.24
N ILE A 96 3.50 1.35 1.63
CA ILE A 96 3.03 0.95 2.96
C ILE A 96 2.09 -0.23 2.78
N LEU A 97 2.39 -1.35 3.45
CA LEU A 97 1.51 -2.49 3.54
C LEU A 97 0.79 -2.44 4.90
N PHE A 98 -0.52 -2.22 4.89
CA PHE A 98 -1.33 -2.35 6.10
C PHE A 98 -1.84 -3.79 6.25
N PRO A 99 -2.10 -4.26 7.47
CA PRO A 99 -2.89 -5.48 7.66
C PRO A 99 -4.21 -5.40 6.89
N HIS A 100 -4.66 -6.53 6.36
CA HIS A 100 -5.89 -6.69 5.57
C HIS A 100 -5.91 -6.00 4.20
N THR A 101 -4.92 -5.17 3.86
CA THR A 101 -4.82 -4.56 2.52
C THR A 101 -3.89 -5.37 1.61
N THR A 102 -3.93 -5.06 0.31
CA THR A 102 -3.08 -5.70 -0.69
C THR A 102 -2.23 -4.68 -1.45
N ILE A 103 -1.01 -5.07 -1.77
CA ILE A 103 -0.15 -4.34 -2.70
C ILE A 103 0.23 -5.22 -3.89
N ARG A 104 0.27 -4.63 -5.08
CA ARG A 104 0.74 -5.28 -6.30
C ARG A 104 2.15 -4.83 -6.61
N LEU A 105 3.05 -5.78 -6.86
CA LEU A 105 4.46 -5.50 -7.14
C LEU A 105 4.88 -6.15 -8.46
N HIS A 106 5.55 -5.35 -9.30
CA HIS A 106 6.32 -5.87 -10.43
C HIS A 106 7.77 -6.02 -10.00
N VAL A 107 8.24 -7.27 -9.93
CA VAL A 107 9.54 -7.65 -9.38
C VAL A 107 10.48 -8.04 -10.51
N PHE A 108 11.49 -7.21 -10.75
CA PHE A 108 12.48 -7.43 -11.80
C PHE A 108 13.93 -7.43 -11.32
N GLU A 109 14.23 -6.76 -10.21
CA GLU A 109 15.59 -6.74 -9.65
C GLU A 109 16.03 -8.14 -9.19
N PRO A 110 17.23 -8.62 -9.57
CA PRO A 110 17.70 -9.97 -9.22
C PRO A 110 17.59 -10.34 -7.74
N ARG A 111 17.92 -9.41 -6.83
CA ARG A 111 17.80 -9.64 -5.38
C ARG A 111 16.38 -9.90 -4.92
N TYR A 112 15.39 -9.20 -5.50
CA TYR A 112 14.00 -9.34 -5.10
C TYR A 112 13.33 -10.51 -5.80
N ARG A 113 13.80 -10.91 -6.98
CA ARG A 113 13.40 -12.19 -7.59
C ARG A 113 13.76 -13.37 -6.68
N ALA A 114 15.00 -13.40 -6.18
CA ALA A 114 15.44 -14.41 -5.21
C ALA A 114 14.64 -14.37 -3.90
N LEU A 115 14.24 -13.18 -3.44
CA LEU A 115 13.35 -13.03 -2.28
C LEU A 115 11.98 -13.64 -2.55
N VAL A 116 11.37 -13.34 -3.70
CA VAL A 116 10.05 -13.86 -4.07
C VAL A 116 10.08 -15.38 -4.20
N GLU A 117 11.09 -15.94 -4.86
CA GLU A 117 11.31 -17.39 -4.94
C GLU A 117 11.39 -18.00 -3.53
N HIS A 118 12.17 -17.42 -2.62
CA HIS A 118 12.25 -17.87 -1.23
C HIS A 118 10.89 -17.84 -0.51
N CYS A 119 10.12 -16.75 -0.64
CA CYS A 119 8.80 -16.63 -0.02
C CYS A 119 7.80 -17.63 -0.58
N LEU A 120 7.84 -17.91 -1.89
CA LEU A 120 6.98 -18.91 -2.54
C LEU A 120 7.35 -20.32 -2.10
N ASP A 121 8.64 -20.67 -2.13
CA ASP A 121 9.14 -22.01 -1.80
C ASP A 121 8.92 -22.39 -0.33
N LYS A 122 8.94 -21.39 0.57
CA LYS A 122 8.80 -21.59 2.02
C LYS A 122 7.41 -21.25 2.54
N GLU A 123 6.52 -20.75 1.69
CA GLU A 123 5.24 -20.14 2.10
C GLU A 123 5.43 -19.07 3.21
N ALA A 124 6.60 -18.43 3.21
CA ALA A 124 7.05 -17.54 4.26
C ALA A 124 6.55 -16.11 4.00
N PRO A 125 6.18 -15.37 5.05
CA PRO A 125 5.87 -13.96 4.91
C PRO A 125 7.12 -13.15 4.53
N MET A 126 6.88 -11.93 4.04
CA MET A 126 7.91 -10.90 3.87
C MET A 126 7.52 -9.65 4.66
N LEU A 127 8.51 -8.86 5.07
CA LEU A 127 8.30 -7.54 5.62
C LEU A 127 8.43 -6.47 4.54
N VAL A 128 7.54 -5.47 4.54
CA VAL A 128 7.57 -4.37 3.58
C VAL A 128 7.82 -3.05 4.31
N PRO A 129 9.09 -2.72 4.64
CA PRO A 129 9.43 -1.47 5.32
C PRO A 129 9.53 -0.30 4.35
N MET A 130 9.08 0.88 4.79
CA MET A 130 9.32 2.12 4.08
C MET A 130 10.78 2.57 4.24
N ILE A 131 11.37 3.07 3.17
CA ILE A 131 12.69 3.71 3.19
C ILE A 131 12.57 5.10 3.82
N VAL A 132 13.51 5.44 4.71
CA VAL A 132 13.58 6.78 5.30
C VAL A 132 14.09 7.76 4.24
N ALA A 133 13.21 8.65 3.78
CA ALA A 133 13.56 9.71 2.84
C ALA A 133 14.71 10.58 3.38
N ASN A 134 15.67 10.93 2.51
CA ASN A 134 16.84 11.74 2.84
C ASN A 134 17.72 11.17 3.98
N GLY A 135 17.52 9.92 4.37
CA GLY A 135 18.40 9.22 5.30
C GLY A 135 19.76 9.00 4.65
N ARG A 136 20.84 9.17 5.43
CA ARG A 136 22.17 8.73 5.00
C ARG A 136 22.12 7.22 4.77
N SER A 137 22.81 6.73 3.74
CA SER A 137 22.99 5.29 3.61
C SER A 137 23.90 4.78 4.74
N ASP A 138 23.73 3.53 5.12
CA ASP A 138 24.64 2.89 6.07
C ASP A 138 26.04 2.68 5.46
N ALA A 139 26.95 2.09 6.24
CA ALA A 139 28.33 1.84 5.81
C ALA A 139 28.43 0.95 4.55
N GLN A 140 27.36 0.22 4.22
CA GLN A 140 27.24 -0.66 3.07
C GLN A 140 26.44 -0.01 1.92
N GLY A 141 26.12 1.29 2.02
CA GLY A 141 25.36 2.02 1.00
C GLY A 141 23.88 1.67 0.97
N ARG A 142 23.35 0.97 1.98
CA ARG A 142 21.93 0.59 2.05
C ARG A 142 21.11 1.71 2.67
N PRO A 143 19.88 1.95 2.18
CA PRO A 143 19.01 2.96 2.77
C PRO A 143 18.53 2.54 4.17
N HIS A 144 18.42 3.52 5.07
CA HIS A 144 17.75 3.35 6.34
C HIS A 144 16.26 3.09 6.16
N LEU A 145 15.70 2.31 7.09
CA LEU A 145 14.31 1.85 7.05
C LEU A 145 13.54 2.35 8.26
N HIS A 146 12.26 2.60 8.07
CA HIS A 146 11.34 2.69 9.19
C HIS A 146 11.29 1.35 9.92
N LYS A 147 11.40 1.39 11.25
CA LYS A 147 11.47 0.17 12.07
C LYS A 147 10.17 -0.62 12.10
N VAL A 148 9.02 0.01 11.92
CA VAL A 148 7.72 -0.68 11.89
C VAL A 148 7.25 -0.79 10.46
N ALA A 149 6.80 -1.98 10.08
CA ALA A 149 6.44 -2.33 8.71
C ALA A 149 5.31 -3.36 8.67
N GLY A 150 4.63 -3.44 7.53
CA GLY A 150 3.64 -4.47 7.28
C GLY A 150 4.30 -5.78 6.93
N ALA A 151 3.91 -6.84 7.63
CA ALA A 151 4.24 -8.21 7.24
C ALA A 151 3.13 -8.75 6.34
N GLY A 152 3.51 -9.40 5.25
CA GLY A 152 2.59 -9.83 4.22
C GLY A 152 2.94 -11.17 3.60
N LYS A 153 1.93 -11.83 3.04
CA LYS A 153 2.10 -13.09 2.28
C LYS A 153 1.71 -12.90 0.83
N ILE A 154 2.43 -13.57 -0.06
CA ILE A 154 2.09 -13.61 -1.48
C ILE A 154 0.83 -14.45 -1.64
N ILE A 155 -0.26 -13.83 -2.08
CA ILE A 155 -1.56 -14.50 -2.28
C ILE A 155 -1.84 -14.82 -3.75
N ALA A 156 -1.12 -14.18 -4.67
CA ALA A 156 -1.12 -14.51 -6.08
C ALA A 156 0.23 -14.13 -6.71
N HIS A 157 0.68 -14.90 -7.68
CA HIS A 157 1.87 -14.58 -8.45
C HIS A 157 1.72 -15.01 -9.91
N GLN A 158 2.46 -14.34 -10.78
CA GLN A 158 2.64 -14.68 -12.18
C GLN A 158 4.12 -14.52 -12.51
N GLU A 159 4.78 -15.61 -12.86
CA GLU A 159 6.12 -15.55 -13.43
C GLU A 159 6.05 -15.05 -14.88
N LEU A 160 7.00 -14.20 -15.24
CA LEU A 160 7.12 -13.55 -16.52
C LEU A 160 8.44 -13.94 -17.17
N ALA A 161 8.55 -13.70 -18.48
CA ALA A 161 9.80 -13.92 -19.21
C ALA A 161 11.00 -13.21 -18.54
N GLY A 162 12.12 -13.93 -18.46
CA GLY A 162 13.34 -13.48 -17.77
C GLY A 162 13.32 -13.67 -16.25
N GLY A 163 12.39 -14.49 -15.73
CA GLY A 163 12.26 -14.79 -14.29
C GLY A 163 11.70 -13.63 -13.47
N ARG A 164 11.11 -12.62 -14.11
CA ARG A 164 10.44 -11.51 -13.40
C ARG A 164 9.12 -11.99 -12.83
N PHE A 165 8.57 -11.30 -11.84
CA PHE A 165 7.28 -11.65 -11.26
C PHE A 165 6.32 -10.46 -11.24
N ASN A 166 5.04 -10.72 -11.48
CA ASN A 166 3.98 -9.91 -10.90
C ASN A 166 3.48 -10.64 -9.66
N ILE A 167 3.44 -9.98 -8.50
CA ILE A 167 2.92 -10.57 -7.27
C ILE A 167 1.84 -9.68 -6.65
N LEU A 168 0.91 -10.31 -5.92
CA LEU A 168 -0.04 -9.67 -5.04
C LEU A 168 0.28 -10.11 -3.61
N VAL A 169 0.58 -9.14 -2.75
CA VAL A 169 0.94 -9.37 -1.35
C VAL A 169 -0.18 -8.86 -0.46
N ARG A 170 -0.73 -9.72 0.40
CA ARG A 170 -1.73 -9.36 1.40
C ARG A 170 -1.06 -9.12 2.74
N GLY A 171 -1.34 -7.98 3.36
CA GLY A 171 -0.88 -7.66 4.70
C GLY A 171 -1.61 -8.53 5.72
N VAL A 172 -0.84 -9.13 6.62
CA VAL A 172 -1.34 -10.07 7.64
C VAL A 172 -1.05 -9.58 9.06
N GLY A 173 -0.14 -8.63 9.23
CA GLY A 173 0.17 -8.05 10.54
C GLY A 173 1.19 -6.93 10.46
N ARG A 174 1.50 -6.37 11.63
CA ARG A 174 2.58 -5.40 11.81
C ARG A 174 3.75 -6.08 12.49
N ALA A 175 4.96 -5.73 12.08
CA ALA A 175 6.15 -6.13 12.80
C ALA A 175 7.14 -4.98 12.95
N ARG A 176 7.88 -5.00 14.05
CA ARG A 176 8.99 -4.11 14.34
C ARG A 176 10.30 -4.83 14.09
N ILE A 177 11.13 -4.26 13.22
CA ILE A 177 12.52 -4.68 13.01
C ILE A 177 13.30 -4.47 14.30
N VAL A 178 13.82 -5.56 14.85
CA VAL A 178 14.71 -5.54 16.02
C VAL A 178 16.16 -5.46 15.56
N GLU A 179 16.51 -6.24 14.53
CA GLU A 179 17.89 -6.43 14.09
C GLU A 179 17.95 -6.82 12.62
N GLU A 180 18.91 -6.25 11.88
CA GLU A 180 19.25 -6.73 10.54
C GLU A 180 20.30 -7.83 10.64
N LEU A 181 20.05 -8.96 9.98
CA LEU A 181 20.91 -10.13 10.03
C LEU A 181 22.04 -9.99 9.00
N ASP A 182 23.24 -10.46 9.38
CA ASP A 182 24.36 -10.58 8.46
C ASP A 182 24.23 -11.90 7.66
N VAL A 183 23.77 -11.78 6.41
CA VAL A 183 23.37 -12.92 5.58
C VAL A 183 24.01 -12.86 4.21
N ALA A 184 24.29 -14.03 3.63
CA ALA A 184 24.83 -14.16 2.28
C ALA A 184 23.78 -14.02 1.17
N THR A 185 22.49 -13.93 1.51
CA THR A 185 21.41 -13.74 0.54
C THR A 185 21.54 -12.39 -0.17
N PRO A 186 21.12 -12.28 -1.44
CA PRO A 186 21.21 -11.01 -2.17
C PRO A 186 20.19 -9.97 -1.67
N TYR A 187 19.23 -10.38 -0.86
CA TYR A 187 18.26 -9.56 -0.18
C TYR A 187 18.53 -9.51 1.33
N ARG A 188 18.06 -8.45 1.99
CA ARG A 188 18.21 -8.23 3.42
C ARG A 188 17.25 -9.14 4.20
N ARG A 189 17.68 -9.57 5.39
CA ARG A 189 16.86 -10.34 6.34
C ARG A 189 16.95 -9.71 7.71
N VAL A 190 15.88 -9.86 8.50
CA VAL A 190 15.75 -9.23 9.81
C VAL A 190 15.18 -10.20 10.82
N ARG A 191 15.57 -9.99 12.09
CA ARG A 191 14.76 -10.43 13.22
C ARG A 191 13.75 -9.34 13.54
N ALA A 192 12.51 -9.73 13.73
CA ALA A 192 11.39 -8.83 14.01
C ALA A 192 10.56 -9.31 15.20
N GLU A 193 9.71 -8.43 15.70
CA GLU A 193 8.71 -8.73 16.72
C GLU A 193 7.35 -8.27 16.22
N LEU A 194 6.28 -9.04 16.49
CA LEU A 194 4.92 -8.59 16.18
C LEU A 194 4.59 -7.33 16.98
N LEU A 195 3.97 -6.37 16.31
CA LEU A 195 3.42 -5.20 16.95
C LEU A 195 1.92 -5.40 17.07
N GLU A 196 1.49 -5.91 18.23
CA GLU A 196 0.08 -6.18 18.51
C GLU A 196 -0.72 -4.90 18.74
N ASP A 197 -1.97 -4.94 18.32
CA ASP A 197 -2.94 -3.87 18.55
C ASP A 197 -3.26 -3.77 20.04
N ARG A 198 -3.24 -2.53 20.55
CA ARG A 198 -3.73 -2.19 21.89
C ARG A 198 -5.07 -1.50 21.74
N VAL A 199 -6.14 -2.27 21.88
CA VAL A 199 -7.49 -1.72 21.98
C VAL A 199 -7.67 -1.22 23.41
N GLY A 200 -7.49 0.08 23.63
CA GLY A 200 -7.66 0.70 24.95
C GLY A 200 -9.12 0.63 25.42
N ASP A 201 -9.89 1.70 25.20
CA ASP A 201 -11.32 1.73 25.50
C ASP A 201 -12.15 1.27 24.28
N PHE A 202 -12.70 0.06 24.36
CA PHE A 202 -13.58 -0.51 23.34
C PHE A 202 -14.82 0.35 23.06
N ARG A 203 -15.37 1.03 24.08
CA ARG A 203 -16.54 1.90 23.91
C ARG A 203 -16.17 3.16 23.13
N GLN A 204 -15.00 3.74 23.42
CA GLN A 204 -14.50 4.87 22.67
C GLN A 204 -14.23 4.50 21.21
N ALA A 205 -13.62 3.33 20.96
CA ALA A 205 -13.39 2.83 19.61
C ALA A 205 -14.71 2.67 18.83
N ASP A 206 -15.75 2.11 19.44
CA ASP A 206 -17.08 1.95 18.81
C ASP A 206 -17.74 3.31 18.48
N ILE A 207 -17.63 4.30 19.37
CA ILE A 207 -18.12 5.66 19.11
C ILE A 207 -17.36 6.31 17.96
N LEU A 208 -16.04 6.18 17.93
CA LEU A 208 -15.19 6.73 16.86
C LEU A 208 -15.53 6.08 15.52
N LEU A 209 -15.67 4.76 15.45
CA LEU A 209 -16.05 4.06 14.21
C LEU A 209 -17.39 4.56 13.66
N LYS A 210 -18.42 4.68 14.50
CA LYS A 210 -19.73 5.22 14.09
C LYS A 210 -19.62 6.67 13.61
N THR A 211 -18.78 7.47 14.27
CA THR A 211 -18.54 8.86 13.88
C THR A 211 -17.84 8.94 12.53
N ILE A 212 -16.79 8.14 12.34
CA ILE A 212 -16.05 8.03 11.08
C ILE A 212 -16.98 7.56 9.96
N GLN A 213 -17.80 6.53 10.20
CA GLN A 213 -18.77 6.03 9.23
C GLN A 213 -19.74 7.15 8.81
N ASN A 214 -20.27 7.92 9.76
CA ASN A 214 -21.11 9.08 9.46
C ASN A 214 -20.35 10.17 8.69
N CYS A 215 -19.08 10.43 9.01
CA CYS A 215 -18.25 11.38 8.27
C CYS A 215 -18.05 10.93 6.83
N LEU A 216 -17.76 9.64 6.58
CA LEU A 216 -17.57 9.09 5.25
C LEU A 216 -18.80 9.25 4.36
N PHE A 217 -20.01 9.05 4.90
CA PHE A 217 -21.25 9.32 4.15
C PHE A 217 -21.45 10.80 3.78
N ASN A 218 -20.83 11.71 4.54
CA ASN A 218 -20.88 13.15 4.29
C ASN A 218 -19.70 13.66 3.44
N VAL A 219 -18.68 12.83 3.18
CA VAL A 219 -17.66 13.16 2.19
C VAL A 219 -18.34 13.12 0.82
N GLN A 220 -18.60 14.31 0.26
CA GLN A 220 -19.11 14.42 -1.10
C GLN A 220 -18.02 13.92 -2.06
N THR A 221 -18.21 12.72 -2.59
CA THR A 221 -17.38 12.15 -3.64
C THR A 221 -18.28 11.75 -4.81
N ASP A 222 -17.91 12.18 -6.01
CA ASP A 222 -18.55 11.73 -7.25
C ASP A 222 -18.22 10.26 -7.59
N ASN A 223 -17.38 9.63 -6.74
CA ASN A 223 -16.85 8.30 -6.97
C ASN A 223 -17.54 7.27 -6.06
N SER A 224 -18.63 6.69 -6.57
CA SER A 224 -19.41 5.66 -5.86
C SER A 224 -18.57 4.44 -5.49
N GLU A 225 -17.56 4.08 -6.30
CA GLU A 225 -16.72 2.91 -6.04
C GLU A 225 -15.86 3.06 -4.77
N VAL A 226 -15.43 4.27 -4.43
CA VAL A 226 -14.70 4.52 -3.17
C VAL A 226 -15.65 4.36 -1.98
N VAL A 227 -16.89 4.81 -2.11
CA VAL A 227 -17.92 4.65 -1.07
C VAL A 227 -18.25 3.18 -0.88
N ASP A 228 -18.45 2.45 -1.97
CA ASP A 228 -18.74 1.01 -1.96
C ASP A 228 -17.58 0.24 -1.31
N PHE A 229 -16.32 0.54 -1.67
CA PHE A 229 -15.14 -0.06 -1.05
C PHE A 229 -15.07 0.20 0.47
N LEU A 230 -15.32 1.43 0.89
CA LEU A 230 -15.32 1.79 2.31
C LEU A 230 -16.42 1.03 3.05
N VAL A 231 -17.62 0.92 2.48
CA VAL A 231 -18.72 0.13 3.05
C VAL A 231 -18.35 -1.35 3.14
N GLU A 232 -17.76 -1.93 2.10
CA GLU A 232 -17.29 -3.32 2.10
C GLU A 232 -16.21 -3.54 3.17
N ALA A 233 -15.28 -2.61 3.34
CA ALA A 233 -14.27 -2.67 4.39
C ALA A 233 -14.88 -2.78 5.79
N PHE A 234 -15.99 -2.08 6.09
CA PHE A 234 -16.69 -2.25 7.37
C PHE A 234 -17.41 -3.60 7.51
N THR A 235 -17.62 -4.33 6.41
CA THR A 235 -18.29 -5.65 6.43
C THR A 235 -17.32 -6.83 6.45
N GLU A 236 -16.10 -6.67 5.91
CA GLU A 236 -15.12 -7.76 5.80
C GLU A 236 -14.21 -7.92 7.02
N VAL A 237 -14.09 -6.89 7.86
CA VAL A 237 -13.24 -6.92 9.06
C VAL A 237 -14.02 -6.66 10.34
N ASP A 238 -13.81 -7.53 11.33
CA ASP A 238 -14.65 -7.59 12.54
C ASP A 238 -14.07 -6.82 13.74
N THR A 239 -12.86 -6.25 13.62
CA THR A 239 -12.20 -5.57 14.74
C THR A 239 -11.95 -4.08 14.45
N PRO A 240 -12.03 -3.20 15.47
CA PRO A 240 -11.75 -1.77 15.29
C PRO A 240 -10.35 -1.48 14.71
N GLY A 241 -9.36 -2.29 15.08
CA GLY A 241 -8.00 -2.16 14.58
C GLY A 241 -7.88 -2.49 13.09
N ALA A 242 -8.55 -3.55 12.65
CA ALA A 242 -8.58 -3.93 11.24
C ALA A 242 -9.33 -2.89 10.38
N VAL A 243 -10.45 -2.35 10.88
CA VAL A 243 -11.15 -1.25 10.20
C VAL A 243 -10.25 -0.01 10.11
N ALA A 244 -9.57 0.37 11.20
CA ALA A 244 -8.64 1.49 11.21
C ALA A 244 -7.54 1.34 10.13
N ASP A 245 -7.10 0.11 9.85
CA ASP A 245 -6.06 -0.17 8.86
C ASP A 245 -6.49 0.04 7.43
N VAL A 246 -7.65 -0.49 7.08
CA VAL A 246 -8.22 -0.32 5.75
C VAL A 246 -8.52 1.17 5.52
N LEU A 247 -9.09 1.84 6.52
CA LEU A 247 -9.37 3.28 6.44
C LEU A 247 -8.10 4.11 6.33
N ALA A 248 -7.06 3.83 7.13
CA ALA A 248 -5.80 4.56 7.06
C ALA A 248 -5.13 4.43 5.68
N ALA A 249 -5.24 3.25 5.05
CA ALA A 249 -4.70 3.03 3.72
C ALA A 249 -5.37 3.90 2.64
N VAL A 250 -6.65 4.26 2.82
CA VAL A 250 -7.42 5.08 1.87
C VAL A 250 -7.39 6.56 2.22
N VAL A 251 -7.56 6.92 3.49
CA VAL A 251 -7.78 8.30 3.94
C VAL A 251 -6.48 9.12 3.92
N PHE A 252 -5.33 8.50 4.18
CA PHE A 252 -4.04 9.18 4.16
C PHE A 252 -3.38 9.11 2.78
N GLY A 253 -3.34 10.26 2.09
CA GLY A 253 -2.75 10.38 0.75
C GLY A 253 -1.23 10.33 0.71
N ASP A 254 -0.54 10.81 1.74
CA ASP A 254 0.92 10.78 1.82
C ASP A 254 1.46 9.56 2.58
N SER A 255 2.63 9.09 2.14
CA SER A 255 3.31 7.91 2.70
C SER A 255 3.72 8.10 4.15
N LEU A 256 4.03 9.33 4.58
CA LEU A 256 4.47 9.62 5.94
C LEU A 256 3.33 9.46 6.96
N ASN A 257 2.14 9.99 6.68
CA ASN A 257 0.97 9.79 7.54
C ASN A 257 0.50 8.33 7.53
N ARG A 258 0.56 7.63 6.39
CA ARG A 258 0.35 6.18 6.36
C ARG A 258 1.36 5.43 7.23
N GLN A 259 2.64 5.78 7.18
CA GLN A 259 3.67 5.17 8.03
C GLN A 259 3.41 5.44 9.51
N ARG A 260 2.98 6.66 9.88
CA ARG A 260 2.61 6.99 11.26
C ARG A 260 1.45 6.11 11.73
N ALA A 261 0.38 6.02 10.95
CA ALA A 261 -0.77 5.17 11.26
C ALA A 261 -0.37 3.69 11.35
N LEU A 262 0.47 3.18 10.44
CA LEU A 262 0.98 1.81 10.51
C LEU A 262 1.79 1.56 11.80
N SER A 263 2.52 2.58 12.28
CA SER A 263 3.41 2.48 13.43
C SER A 263 2.72 2.65 14.79
N GLU A 264 1.44 3.05 14.81
CA GLU A 264 0.68 3.34 16.02
C GLU A 264 -0.06 2.08 16.51
N PRO A 265 0.39 1.44 17.61
CA PRO A 265 -0.28 0.25 18.14
C PRO A 265 -1.61 0.57 18.83
N ASP A 266 -1.83 1.80 19.30
CA ASP A 266 -3.09 2.18 19.93
C ASP A 266 -4.19 2.36 18.88
N VAL A 267 -5.22 1.53 18.97
CA VAL A 267 -6.31 1.50 18.01
C VAL A 267 -7.16 2.77 18.11
N VAL A 268 -7.38 3.29 19.33
CA VAL A 268 -8.16 4.51 19.53
C VAL A 268 -7.40 5.70 18.95
N ALA A 269 -6.10 5.80 19.21
CA ALA A 269 -5.27 6.88 18.67
C ALA A 269 -5.24 6.85 17.12
N ARG A 270 -5.20 5.67 16.50
CA ARG A 270 -5.32 5.53 15.04
C ARG A 270 -6.66 6.05 14.53
N LEU A 271 -7.77 5.65 15.17
CA LEU A 271 -9.11 6.08 14.79
C LEU A 271 -9.29 7.59 14.94
N GLU A 272 -8.77 8.19 16.00
CA GLU A 272 -8.77 9.65 16.20
C GLU A 272 -8.03 10.35 15.04
N GLY A 273 -6.82 9.89 14.70
CA GLY A 273 -6.07 10.45 13.56
C GLY A 273 -6.78 10.32 12.21
N ILE A 274 -7.51 9.22 12.00
CA ILE A 274 -8.35 9.03 10.80
C ILE A 274 -9.52 10.02 10.80
N LEU A 275 -10.21 10.18 11.93
CA LEU A 275 -11.32 11.11 12.06
C LEU A 275 -10.88 12.55 11.81
N ASP A 276 -9.78 12.98 12.44
CA ASP A 276 -9.20 14.31 12.24
C ASP A 276 -8.94 14.57 10.76
N ARG A 277 -8.36 13.57 10.08
CA ARG A 277 -8.08 13.68 8.64
C ARG A 277 -9.35 13.77 7.79
N LEU A 278 -10.39 13.02 8.13
CA LEU A 278 -11.67 13.11 7.43
C LEU A 278 -12.33 14.47 7.62
N VAL A 279 -12.30 15.02 8.84
CA VAL A 279 -12.82 16.36 9.13
C VAL A 279 -12.08 17.42 8.31
N GLU A 280 -10.75 17.34 8.21
CA GLU A 280 -9.96 18.23 7.35
C GLU A 280 -10.38 18.14 5.87
N LEU A 281 -10.62 16.92 5.36
CA LEU A 281 -11.02 16.72 3.97
C LEU A 281 -12.41 17.30 3.69
N ILE A 282 -13.36 17.08 4.60
CA ILE A 282 -14.72 17.64 4.51
C ILE A 282 -14.65 19.17 4.54
N ALA A 283 -13.90 19.76 5.48
CA ALA A 283 -13.76 21.21 5.59
C ALA A 283 -13.24 21.85 4.29
N ARG A 284 -12.21 21.25 3.67
CA ARG A 284 -11.67 21.72 2.38
C ARG A 284 -12.70 21.63 1.25
N SER A 285 -13.52 20.59 1.23
CA SER A 285 -14.55 20.42 0.20
C SER A 285 -15.65 21.50 0.27
N VAL A 286 -15.95 22.01 1.47
CA VAL A 286 -16.93 23.09 1.67
C VAL A 286 -16.36 24.43 1.21
N ASP A 287 -15.10 24.72 1.54
CA ASP A 287 -14.44 25.98 1.16
C ASP A 287 -14.30 26.12 -0.37
N GLU A 288 -14.03 25.02 -1.09
CA GLU A 288 -13.94 25.01 -2.56
C GLU A 288 -15.29 25.27 -3.26
N GLN A 289 -16.42 25.09 -2.55
CA GLN A 289 -17.76 25.29 -3.09
C GLN A 289 -18.28 26.73 -2.92
N VAL A 290 -17.60 27.60 -2.17
CA VAL A 290 -17.98 29.01 -2.02
C VAL A 290 -17.40 29.81 -3.19
N PRO A 291 -18.23 30.31 -4.15
CA PRO A 291 -17.71 31.11 -5.25
C PRO A 291 -17.16 32.42 -4.68
N SER A 292 -15.91 32.77 -5.01
CA SER A 292 -15.39 34.11 -4.79
C SER A 292 -16.36 35.12 -5.37
N GLU A 293 -17.01 35.93 -4.53
CA GLU A 293 -17.82 37.07 -4.96
C GLU A 293 -16.96 37.89 -5.90
N GLN A 294 -17.28 37.80 -7.20
CA GLN A 294 -16.73 38.71 -8.19
C GLN A 294 -17.15 40.11 -7.78
N THR A 295 -16.17 40.88 -7.33
CA THR A 295 -16.33 42.30 -7.05
C THR A 295 -16.66 42.98 -8.38
N VAL A 296 -17.96 43.17 -8.64
CA VAL A 296 -18.44 43.98 -9.75
C VAL A 296 -18.11 45.43 -9.39
N ASN A 297 -17.18 46.03 -10.13
CA ASN A 297 -17.00 47.46 -10.27
C ASN A 297 -16.98 47.80 -11.77
#